data_AF-A0A379KI25-F1
#
_entry.id   AF-A0A379KI25-F1
#
_cell.length_a   1.000
_cell.length_b   1.000
_cell.length_c   1.000
_cell.angle_alpha   90.00
_cell.angle_beta   90.00
_cell.angle_gamma   90.00
#
_symmetry.space_group_name_H-M   'P 1'
#
loop_
_entity.id
_entity.type
_entity.pdbx_description
1 polymer ?
#
loop_
_entity_poly.entity_id
_entity_poly.type
_entity_poly.pdbx_seq_one_letter_code
_entity_poly.pdbx_strand_id
1 'polypeptide(L)'
;MPGVNAKARPEILHLTFSKLQASILDHGSRQTAAIGGPDAAGAAALSACQALILKSSLDDVQLESLEIFASGKAAALEFAAMEAPHADPVPKCLADIETLKTDPAILYMASRNQILLNLVDYRSFAFDIDNGGMQVRIVGNFKGGGERSLPNEFSHHHAELSSHAGVQLGPHTEPPYTCSVQCEGEHSPAPSALILSARWNPLREPTQVIPVRNAISKLNALEGLALSSKSFCFTRSDCFVNDEHQGMNASSILQFDSRGDFTLRYNSYRHSLHHEASHSTRQAYQTLQALLENEQPYDFLPSPDSAILINNSQALHARDIVKDNRRLLVRLFGYSPDARPVTLQQDPLIVRG
;
A
#
# COMPACT_ATOMS: atom_id res chain seq x y z
N MET A 1 2.35 -12.87 -38.73
CA MET A 1 1.99 -11.52 -38.28
C MET A 1 3.22 -10.92 -37.62
N PRO A 2 3.65 -9.71 -38.00
CA PRO A 2 4.84 -9.10 -37.45
C PRO A 2 4.60 -8.78 -35.96
N GLY A 3 5.47 -9.32 -35.11
CA GLY A 3 5.44 -9.12 -33.67
C GLY A 3 5.59 -7.63 -33.36
N VAL A 4 4.57 -7.06 -32.72
CA VAL A 4 4.66 -5.74 -32.12
C VAL A 4 5.67 -5.87 -30.99
N ASN A 5 6.90 -5.47 -31.29
CA ASN A 5 7.93 -5.17 -30.31
C ASN A 5 7.49 -3.90 -29.58
N ALA A 6 6.43 -3.99 -28.79
CA ALA A 6 6.03 -2.95 -27.87
C ALA A 6 7.19 -2.82 -26.87
N LYS A 7 7.87 -1.68 -26.86
CA LYS A 7 8.80 -1.36 -25.78
C LYS A 7 8.11 -1.70 -24.46
N ALA A 8 8.75 -2.53 -23.64
CA ALA A 8 8.26 -2.85 -22.32
C ALA A 8 7.93 -1.53 -21.61
N ARG A 9 6.65 -1.33 -21.26
CA ARG A 9 6.23 -0.13 -20.56
C ARG A 9 6.86 -0.15 -19.16
N PRO A 10 7.28 1.01 -18.63
CA PRO A 10 7.83 1.07 -17.28
C PRO A 10 6.74 0.66 -16.25
N GLU A 11 7.07 -0.33 -15.40
CA GLU A 11 6.22 -0.78 -14.28
C GLU A 11 6.23 0.23 -13.12
N ILE A 12 7.29 1.02 -13.01
CA ILE A 12 7.44 2.09 -12.04
C ILE A 12 7.43 3.41 -12.81
N LEU A 13 6.43 4.24 -12.54
CA LEU A 13 6.27 5.56 -13.14
C LEU A 13 6.79 6.63 -12.19
N HIS A 14 7.26 7.74 -12.74
CA HIS A 14 7.73 8.89 -11.96
C HIS A 14 7.03 10.16 -12.40
N LEU A 15 6.45 10.89 -11.45
CA LEU A 15 5.83 12.19 -11.64
C LEU A 15 6.54 13.20 -10.74
N THR A 16 7.34 14.07 -11.36
CA THR A 16 8.02 15.16 -10.67
C THR A 16 7.20 16.43 -10.80
N PHE A 17 6.85 17.05 -9.69
CA PHE A 17 6.11 18.31 -9.70
C PHE A 17 7.01 19.51 -10.03
N SER A 18 6.48 20.46 -10.78
CA SER A 18 7.07 21.80 -10.88
C SER A 18 6.86 22.58 -9.58
N LYS A 19 7.61 23.67 -9.38
CA LYS A 19 7.43 24.53 -8.19
C LYS A 19 6.00 25.04 -8.02
N LEU A 20 5.33 25.36 -9.14
CA LEU A 20 3.93 25.80 -9.12
C LEU A 20 3.01 24.67 -8.64
N GLN A 21 3.15 23.48 -9.21
CA GLN A 21 2.37 22.30 -8.83
C GLN A 21 2.60 21.88 -7.37
N ALA A 22 3.85 21.92 -6.92
CA ALA A 22 4.21 21.65 -5.52
C ALA A 22 3.57 22.66 -4.57
N SER A 23 3.51 23.95 -4.94
CA SER A 23 2.84 24.99 -4.15
C SER A 23 1.32 24.82 -4.12
N ILE A 24 0.69 24.43 -5.23
CA ILE A 24 -0.74 24.11 -5.27
C ILE A 24 -1.04 22.93 -4.34
N LEU A 25 -0.25 21.86 -4.43
CA LEU A 25 -0.38 20.68 -3.57
C LEU A 25 -0.18 21.03 -2.09
N ASP A 26 0.84 21.82 -1.75
CA ASP A 26 1.10 22.28 -0.38
C ASP A 26 -0.10 23.06 0.18
N HIS A 27 -0.62 24.02 -0.58
CA HIS A 27 -1.78 24.82 -0.18
C HIS A 27 -3.00 23.93 0.11
N GLY A 28 -3.35 23.03 -0.82
CA GLY A 28 -4.47 22.10 -0.65
C GLY A 28 -4.26 21.15 0.54
N SER A 29 -3.02 20.69 0.75
CA SER A 29 -2.66 19.81 1.87
C SER A 29 -2.84 20.52 3.21
N ARG A 30 -2.44 21.80 3.33
CA ARG A 30 -2.64 22.60 4.54
C ARG A 30 -4.11 22.87 4.82
N GLN A 31 -4.90 23.19 3.80
CA GLN A 31 -6.35 23.42 3.96
C GLN A 31 -7.06 22.16 4.46
N THR A 32 -6.72 21.01 3.88
CA THR A 32 -7.30 19.71 4.28
C THR A 32 -6.84 19.30 5.68
N ALA A 33 -5.57 19.52 6.03
CA ALA A 33 -5.07 19.27 7.37
C ALA A 33 -5.72 20.17 8.43
N ALA A 34 -6.03 21.42 8.09
CA ALA A 34 -6.65 22.39 9.01
C ALA A 34 -8.06 21.99 9.47
N ILE A 35 -8.77 21.15 8.70
CA ILE A 35 -10.07 20.61 9.10
C ILE A 35 -9.97 19.25 9.80
N GLY A 36 -8.75 18.73 10.01
CA GLY A 36 -8.49 17.46 10.71
C GLY A 36 -7.95 16.33 9.82
N GLY A 37 -7.65 16.60 8.55
CA GLY A 37 -7.05 15.61 7.64
C GLY A 37 -8.00 14.48 7.23
N PRO A 38 -7.50 13.37 6.68
CA PRO A 38 -8.32 12.32 6.06
C PRO A 38 -9.38 11.66 6.95
N ASP A 39 -9.24 11.77 8.27
CA ASP A 39 -10.19 11.23 9.26
C ASP A 39 -11.34 12.21 9.61
N ALA A 40 -11.28 13.45 9.12
CA ALA A 40 -12.31 14.45 9.38
C ALA A 40 -13.38 14.46 8.28
N ALA A 41 -14.64 14.69 8.68
CA ALA A 41 -15.73 14.89 7.74
C ALA A 41 -15.46 16.10 6.82
N GLY A 42 -15.72 15.93 5.52
CA GLY A 42 -15.48 16.92 4.48
C GLY A 42 -14.07 16.87 3.88
N ALA A 43 -13.11 16.17 4.50
CA ALA A 43 -11.74 16.10 4.01
C ALA A 43 -11.63 15.37 2.66
N ALA A 44 -12.41 14.32 2.45
CA ALA A 44 -12.44 13.60 1.18
C ALA A 44 -12.90 14.51 0.02
N ALA A 45 -13.98 15.28 0.23
CA ALA A 45 -14.50 16.21 -0.78
C ALA A 45 -13.53 17.37 -1.06
N LEU A 46 -12.90 17.91 0.00
CA LEU A 46 -11.89 18.95 -0.15
C LEU A 46 -10.68 18.44 -0.92
N SER A 47 -10.15 17.27 -0.56
CA SER A 47 -9.03 16.62 -1.26
C SER A 47 -9.33 16.37 -2.74
N ALA A 48 -10.54 15.92 -3.08
CA ALA A 48 -10.97 15.75 -4.46
C ALA A 48 -10.98 17.07 -5.23
N CYS A 49 -11.49 18.15 -4.62
CA CYS A 49 -11.46 19.49 -5.21
C CYS A 49 -10.02 19.97 -5.46
N GLN A 50 -9.12 19.81 -4.49
CA GLN A 50 -7.71 20.19 -4.63
C GLN A 50 -7.00 19.36 -5.70
N ALA A 51 -7.32 18.07 -5.80
CA ALA A 51 -6.79 17.21 -6.85
C ALA A 51 -7.21 17.68 -8.25
N LEU A 52 -8.47 18.12 -8.44
CA LEU A 52 -8.92 18.69 -9.73
C LEU A 52 -8.15 19.97 -10.09
N ILE A 53 -7.93 20.86 -9.11
CA ILE A 53 -7.13 22.08 -9.30
C ILE A 53 -5.70 21.71 -9.71
N LEU A 54 -5.05 20.80 -8.99
CA LEU A 54 -3.70 20.34 -9.29
C LEU A 54 -3.62 19.68 -10.67
N LYS A 55 -4.56 18.78 -10.97
CA LYS A 55 -4.65 18.04 -12.25
C LYS A 55 -4.75 19.00 -13.45
N SER A 56 -5.41 20.15 -13.30
CA SER A 56 -5.49 21.20 -14.34
C SER A 56 -4.16 21.89 -14.66
N SER A 57 -3.16 21.74 -13.79
CA SER A 57 -1.82 22.32 -13.97
C SER A 57 -0.78 21.30 -14.44
N LEU A 58 -1.16 20.03 -14.60
CA LEU A 58 -0.27 18.96 -15.05
C LEU A 58 -0.08 19.02 -16.58
N ASP A 59 1.11 18.64 -17.04
CA ASP A 59 1.36 18.46 -18.46
C ASP A 59 0.88 17.08 -18.97
N ASP A 60 0.90 16.90 -20.29
CA ASP A 60 0.41 15.67 -20.93
C ASP A 60 1.16 14.41 -20.47
N VAL A 61 2.46 14.51 -20.15
CA VAL A 61 3.28 13.36 -19.72
C VAL A 61 2.93 12.96 -18.29
N GLN A 62 2.71 13.94 -17.42
CA GLN A 62 2.22 13.73 -16.06
C GLN A 62 0.82 13.11 -16.08
N LEU A 63 -0.08 13.62 -16.93
CA LEU A 63 -1.44 13.08 -17.10
C LEU A 63 -1.43 11.64 -17.64
N GLU A 64 -0.59 11.34 -18.63
CA GLU A 64 -0.42 9.98 -19.14
C GLU A 64 0.06 9.02 -18.04
N SER A 65 0.99 9.47 -17.19
CA SER A 65 1.48 8.67 -16.06
C SER A 65 0.36 8.33 -15.06
N LEU A 66 -0.51 9.30 -14.75
CA LEU A 66 -1.69 9.07 -13.92
C LEU A 66 -2.65 8.05 -14.56
N GLU A 67 -2.91 8.15 -15.86
CA GLU A 67 -3.79 7.23 -16.60
C GLU A 67 -3.24 5.80 -16.66
N ILE A 68 -1.93 5.65 -16.92
CA ILE A 68 -1.28 4.33 -16.93
C ILE A 68 -1.41 3.66 -15.56
N PHE A 69 -1.19 4.41 -14.47
CA PHE A 69 -1.39 3.87 -13.12
C PHE A 69 -2.87 3.51 -12.86
N ALA A 70 -3.80 4.44 -13.12
CA ALA A 70 -5.23 4.25 -12.86
C ALA A 70 -5.84 3.09 -13.67
N SER A 71 -5.31 2.81 -14.86
CA SER A 71 -5.72 1.67 -15.69
C SER A 71 -5.12 0.32 -15.28
N GLY A 72 -4.35 0.27 -14.17
CA GLY A 72 -3.75 -0.95 -13.64
C GLY A 72 -2.49 -1.40 -14.37
N LYS A 73 -1.97 -0.61 -15.32
CA LYS A 73 -0.84 -1.00 -16.19
C LYS A 73 0.54 -0.72 -15.59
N ALA A 74 0.60 -0.12 -14.40
CA ALA A 74 1.83 0.08 -13.65
C ALA A 74 1.71 -0.52 -12.24
N ALA A 75 2.82 -1.05 -11.75
CA ALA A 75 3.01 -1.53 -10.39
C ALA A 75 3.07 -0.39 -9.38
N ALA A 76 3.69 0.74 -9.73
CA ALA A 76 3.75 1.91 -8.85
C ALA A 76 3.88 3.25 -9.59
N LEU A 77 3.52 4.32 -8.90
CA LEU A 77 3.74 5.71 -9.29
C LEU A 77 4.43 6.47 -8.15
N GLU A 78 5.64 6.94 -8.39
CA GLU A 78 6.39 7.81 -7.48
C GLU A 78 6.08 9.29 -7.78
N PHE A 79 5.72 10.03 -6.75
CA PHE A 79 5.59 11.48 -6.76
C PHE A 79 6.83 12.11 -6.11
N ALA A 80 7.42 13.09 -6.78
CA ALA A 80 8.65 13.76 -6.32
C ALA A 80 8.57 15.29 -6.42
N ALA A 81 9.51 15.97 -5.77
CA ALA A 81 9.63 17.43 -5.72
C ALA A 81 8.42 18.14 -5.09
N MET A 82 7.85 17.55 -4.03
CA MET A 82 6.80 18.18 -3.22
C MET A 82 7.39 19.05 -2.12
N GLU A 83 6.61 19.98 -1.58
CA GLU A 83 7.00 20.71 -0.38
C GLU A 83 7.06 19.78 0.84
N ALA A 84 8.10 19.92 1.65
CA ALA A 84 8.25 19.19 2.91
C ALA A 84 7.56 19.93 4.07
N PRO A 85 7.19 19.24 5.16
CA PRO A 85 6.75 19.90 6.39
C PRO A 85 7.77 20.95 6.86
N HIS A 86 7.28 22.15 7.17
CA HIS A 86 8.14 23.28 7.53
C HIS A 86 8.72 23.11 8.94
N ALA A 87 10.04 23.27 9.09
CA ALA A 87 10.74 23.21 10.38
C ALA A 87 10.47 21.91 11.17
N ASP A 88 10.61 20.76 10.51
CA ASP A 88 10.31 19.45 11.08
C ASP A 88 11.58 18.60 11.31
N PRO A 89 12.45 18.96 12.27
CA PRO A 89 13.69 18.24 12.52
C PRO A 89 13.43 16.82 13.03
N VAL A 90 14.32 15.89 12.69
CA VAL A 90 14.28 14.53 13.21
C VAL A 90 14.40 14.57 14.75
N PRO A 91 13.47 13.96 15.50
CA PRO A 91 13.50 14.00 16.95
C PRO A 91 14.57 13.05 17.50
N LYS A 92 14.85 13.13 18.81
CA LYS A 92 15.75 12.17 19.48
C LYS A 92 15.13 10.77 19.57
N CYS A 93 13.83 10.72 19.84
CA CYS A 93 13.00 9.52 19.87
C CYS A 93 11.62 9.86 19.30
N LEU A 94 10.92 8.85 18.77
CA LEU A 94 9.54 9.01 18.35
C LEU A 94 8.64 9.20 19.58
N ALA A 95 7.64 10.06 19.46
CA ALA A 95 6.53 10.11 20.40
C ALA A 95 5.65 8.85 20.25
N ASP A 96 4.74 8.61 21.18
CA ASP A 96 3.77 7.52 21.08
C ASP A 96 2.79 7.74 19.91
N ILE A 97 2.15 6.66 19.48
CA ILE A 97 1.24 6.68 18.33
C ILE A 97 0.07 7.65 18.54
N GLU A 98 -0.51 7.73 19.75
CA GLU A 98 -1.67 8.59 19.99
C GLU A 98 -1.32 10.07 19.86
N THR A 99 -0.16 10.47 20.39
CA THR A 99 0.38 11.83 20.20
C THR A 99 0.60 12.12 18.71
N LEU A 100 1.21 11.19 17.97
CA LEU A 100 1.53 11.37 16.55
C LEU A 100 0.29 11.44 15.65
N LYS A 101 -0.83 10.78 15.99
CA LYS A 101 -2.07 10.83 15.20
C LYS A 101 -2.61 12.24 15.04
N THR A 102 -2.44 13.07 16.06
CA THR A 102 -2.90 14.46 16.06
C THR A 102 -1.82 15.48 15.67
N ASP A 103 -0.61 15.01 15.33
CA ASP A 103 0.50 15.89 14.98
C ASP A 103 0.22 16.64 13.65
N PRO A 104 0.37 17.98 13.61
CA PRO A 104 0.07 18.76 12.41
C PRO A 104 0.87 18.35 11.16
N ALA A 105 2.11 17.92 11.30
CA ALA A 105 2.92 17.46 10.17
C ALA A 105 2.41 16.11 9.64
N ILE A 106 1.95 15.21 10.53
CA ILE A 106 1.32 13.95 10.13
C ILE A 106 0.01 14.22 9.38
N LEU A 107 -0.85 15.10 9.90
CA LEU A 107 -2.11 15.48 9.24
C LEU A 107 -1.86 16.15 7.88
N TYR A 108 -0.85 17.01 7.78
CA TYR A 108 -0.41 17.60 6.51
C TYR A 108 0.01 16.55 5.50
N MET A 109 0.89 15.62 5.89
CA MET A 109 1.37 14.56 5.00
C MET A 109 0.25 13.59 4.59
N ALA A 110 -0.63 13.24 5.52
CA ALA A 110 -1.79 12.40 5.24
C ALA A 110 -2.75 13.09 4.26
N SER A 111 -3.01 14.39 4.45
CA SER A 111 -3.82 15.19 3.54
C SER A 111 -3.22 15.26 2.14
N ARG A 112 -1.90 15.45 2.04
CA ARG A 112 -1.17 15.39 0.77
C ARG A 112 -1.38 14.05 0.08
N ASN A 113 -1.22 12.95 0.80
CA ASN A 113 -1.43 11.61 0.25
C ASN A 113 -2.88 11.37 -0.19
N GLN A 114 -3.87 11.94 0.50
CA GLN A 114 -5.27 11.87 0.09
C GLN A 114 -5.52 12.64 -1.22
N ILE A 115 -4.91 13.81 -1.41
CA ILE A 115 -4.97 14.56 -2.67
C ILE A 115 -4.31 13.77 -3.81
N LEU A 116 -3.13 13.17 -3.56
CA LEU A 116 -2.42 12.35 -4.54
C LEU A 116 -3.22 11.10 -4.97
N LEU A 117 -3.94 10.46 -4.04
CA LEU A 117 -4.88 9.38 -4.38
C LEU A 117 -5.98 9.87 -5.32
N ASN A 118 -6.54 11.06 -5.07
CA ASN A 118 -7.59 11.63 -5.91
C ASN A 118 -7.07 12.02 -7.32
N LEU A 119 -5.76 12.24 -7.54
CA LEU A 119 -5.24 12.51 -8.89
C LEU A 119 -5.48 11.33 -9.86
N VAL A 120 -5.43 10.10 -9.34
CA VAL A 120 -5.74 8.86 -10.07
C VAL A 120 -7.17 8.37 -9.83
N ASP A 121 -8.05 9.26 -9.34
CA ASP A 121 -9.46 8.99 -9.05
C ASP A 121 -9.69 7.90 -7.98
N TYR A 122 -8.70 7.68 -7.10
CA TYR A 122 -8.80 6.75 -5.99
C TYR A 122 -9.35 7.44 -4.74
N ARG A 123 -10.16 6.70 -3.97
CA ARG A 123 -10.76 7.17 -2.72
C ARG A 123 -10.05 6.55 -1.53
N SER A 124 -9.61 7.37 -0.57
CA SER A 124 -8.99 6.87 0.66
C SER A 124 -10.03 6.24 1.60
N PHE A 125 -9.63 5.24 2.38
CA PHE A 125 -10.55 4.54 3.29
C PHE A 125 -9.85 3.86 4.48
N ALA A 126 -10.65 3.34 5.41
CA ALA A 126 -10.22 2.43 6.47
C ALA A 126 -11.16 1.22 6.62
N PHE A 127 -10.61 0.09 7.09
CA PHE A 127 -11.41 -1.00 7.63
C PHE A 127 -11.79 -0.69 9.08
N ASP A 128 -13.01 -1.01 9.49
CA ASP A 128 -13.48 -0.87 10.88
C ASP A 128 -12.67 -1.70 11.89
N ILE A 129 -12.18 -2.86 11.46
CA ILE A 129 -11.38 -3.80 12.27
C ILE A 129 -9.87 -3.50 12.31
N ASP A 130 -9.39 -2.50 11.56
CA ASP A 130 -7.97 -2.15 11.44
C ASP A 130 -7.74 -0.69 11.89
N ASN A 131 -6.61 -0.44 12.56
CA ASN A 131 -6.17 0.91 12.96
C ASN A 131 -7.26 1.74 13.67
N GLY A 132 -8.17 1.09 14.41
CA GLY A 132 -9.30 1.75 15.08
C GLY A 132 -10.27 2.46 14.14
N GLY A 133 -10.39 2.01 12.88
CA GLY A 133 -11.25 2.64 11.87
C GLY A 133 -10.69 3.93 11.28
N MET A 134 -9.45 4.30 11.58
CA MET A 134 -8.81 5.51 11.04
C MET A 134 -8.10 5.25 9.71
N GLN A 135 -8.25 6.19 8.78
CA GLN A 135 -7.57 6.19 7.49
C GLN A 135 -6.08 6.46 7.65
N VAL A 136 -5.71 7.43 8.51
CA VAL A 136 -4.33 7.82 8.74
C VAL A 136 -3.59 6.73 9.51
N ARG A 137 -2.62 6.09 8.86
CA ARG A 137 -1.78 5.03 9.45
C ARG A 137 -0.36 5.52 9.63
N ILE A 138 0.16 5.36 10.85
CA ILE A 138 1.53 5.70 11.20
C ILE A 138 2.36 4.42 11.19
N VAL A 139 3.44 4.41 10.42
CA VAL A 139 4.30 3.23 10.25
C VAL A 139 5.69 3.56 10.80
N GLY A 140 6.11 2.85 11.83
CA GLY A 140 7.37 3.08 12.54
C GLY A 140 7.65 1.96 13.54
N ASN A 141 8.85 1.91 14.11
CA ASN A 141 9.19 0.90 15.12
C ASN A 141 8.72 1.34 16.51
N PHE A 142 7.52 0.92 16.90
CA PHE A 142 6.93 1.15 18.23
C PHE A 142 6.91 -0.11 19.11
N LYS A 143 7.00 -1.30 18.49
CA LYS A 143 6.92 -2.61 19.17
C LYS A 143 8.27 -3.33 19.34
N GLY A 144 9.37 -2.77 18.83
CA GLY A 144 10.70 -3.37 18.92
C GLY A 144 11.01 -4.33 17.76
N GLY A 145 12.11 -5.07 17.87
CA GLY A 145 12.59 -6.02 16.85
C GLY A 145 13.38 -5.39 15.70
N GLY A 146 13.76 -4.11 15.82
CA GLY A 146 14.68 -3.45 14.90
C GLY A 146 16.15 -3.79 15.19
N GLU A 147 17.08 -3.26 14.38
CA GLU A 147 18.53 -3.43 14.58
C GLU A 147 18.97 -2.83 15.92
N ARG A 148 18.31 -1.73 16.33
CA ARG A 148 18.50 -1.10 17.64
C ARG A 148 17.26 -1.34 18.49
N SER A 149 17.46 -1.86 19.69
CA SER A 149 16.36 -2.05 20.64
C SER A 149 15.72 -0.73 21.05
N LEU A 150 14.42 -0.75 21.31
CA LEU A 150 13.74 0.37 21.96
C LEU A 150 14.15 0.42 23.44
N PRO A 151 14.10 1.60 24.09
CA PRO A 151 14.45 1.73 25.51
C PRO A 151 13.65 0.81 26.45
N ASN A 152 12.43 0.44 26.05
CA ASN A 152 11.50 -0.39 26.82
C ASN A 152 11.36 -1.82 26.25
N GLU A 153 12.29 -2.24 25.38
CA GLU A 153 12.25 -3.56 24.77
C GLU A 153 12.88 -4.61 25.69
N PHE A 154 12.09 -5.61 26.08
CA PHE A 154 12.57 -6.71 26.92
C PHE A 154 13.20 -7.82 26.07
N SER A 155 14.25 -8.46 26.57
CA SER A 155 15.01 -9.51 25.88
C SER A 155 14.21 -10.76 25.47
N HIS A 156 13.02 -10.95 26.03
CA HIS A 156 12.11 -12.06 25.72
C HIS A 156 10.89 -11.62 24.89
N HIS A 157 10.87 -10.38 24.41
CA HIS A 157 9.78 -9.88 23.60
C HIS A 157 9.90 -10.41 22.17
N HIS A 158 8.94 -11.25 21.75
CA HIS A 158 8.78 -11.58 20.34
C HIS A 158 8.02 -10.44 19.66
N ALA A 159 8.74 -9.62 18.91
CA ALA A 159 8.12 -8.55 18.14
C ALA A 159 7.21 -9.14 17.05
N GLU A 160 5.96 -8.65 17.00
CA GLU A 160 4.97 -9.06 16.00
C GLU A 160 5.41 -8.68 14.58
N LEU A 161 5.10 -9.52 13.58
CA LEU A 161 5.29 -9.21 12.17
C LEU A 161 4.25 -8.16 11.72
N SER A 162 4.54 -6.88 11.92
CA SER A 162 3.62 -5.77 11.63
C SER A 162 4.33 -4.49 11.19
N SER A 163 3.56 -3.53 10.67
CA SER A 163 4.01 -2.17 10.35
C SER A 163 4.48 -1.35 11.57
N HIS A 164 4.17 -1.80 12.79
CA HIS A 164 4.57 -1.14 14.04
C HIS A 164 5.82 -1.77 14.69
N ALA A 165 6.40 -2.80 14.07
CA ALA A 165 7.62 -3.44 14.55
C ALA A 165 8.81 -3.15 13.62
N GLY A 166 10.01 -3.24 14.17
CA GLY A 166 11.27 -3.07 13.46
C GLY A 166 11.77 -4.30 12.71
N VAL A 167 11.05 -5.42 12.80
CA VAL A 167 11.40 -6.69 12.15
C VAL A 167 11.37 -6.59 10.62
N GLN A 168 12.07 -7.50 9.94
CA GLN A 168 11.97 -7.65 8.49
C GLN A 168 10.55 -8.03 8.09
N LEU A 169 10.03 -7.40 7.04
CA LEU A 169 8.76 -7.75 6.41
C LEU A 169 9.03 -8.18 4.98
N GLY A 170 8.87 -9.49 4.73
CA GLY A 170 9.06 -10.08 3.40
C GLY A 170 8.02 -9.60 2.37
N PRO A 171 8.17 -9.95 1.09
CA PRO A 171 7.26 -9.54 0.02
C PRO A 171 5.79 -9.91 0.28
N HIS A 172 4.91 -8.92 0.26
CA HIS A 172 3.48 -9.14 0.45
C HIS A 172 2.60 -8.07 -0.22
N THR A 173 1.32 -8.42 -0.40
CA THR A 173 0.20 -7.49 -0.62
C THR A 173 -0.47 -7.15 0.71
N GLU A 174 -1.15 -6.01 0.77
CA GLU A 174 -1.95 -5.62 1.94
C GLU A 174 -3.22 -6.47 2.04
N PRO A 175 -3.62 -6.89 3.27
CA PRO A 175 -4.87 -7.60 3.54
C PRO A 175 -6.12 -6.79 3.17
N PRO A 176 -7.30 -7.45 3.05
CA PRO A 176 -7.54 -8.90 3.05
C PRO A 176 -6.97 -9.65 1.83
N TYR A 177 -6.77 -10.96 1.97
CA TYR A 177 -6.13 -11.80 0.95
C TYR A 177 -7.13 -12.50 0.04
N THR A 178 -8.09 -11.71 -0.46
CA THR A 178 -9.02 -12.09 -1.51
C THR A 178 -8.66 -11.34 -2.78
N CYS A 179 -8.63 -12.06 -3.91
CA CYS A 179 -8.30 -11.47 -5.21
C CYS A 179 -9.45 -10.64 -5.81
N SER A 180 -10.63 -10.68 -5.18
CA SER A 180 -11.80 -9.95 -5.64
C SER A 180 -11.65 -8.43 -5.45
N VAL A 181 -12.19 -7.70 -6.42
CA VAL A 181 -12.42 -6.24 -6.35
C VAL A 181 -13.83 -5.89 -5.85
N GLN A 182 -14.66 -6.91 -5.62
CA GLN A 182 -16.00 -6.82 -5.05
C GLN A 182 -16.01 -7.44 -3.65
N CYS A 183 -16.98 -7.07 -2.83
CA CYS A 183 -17.19 -7.74 -1.55
C CYS A 183 -17.43 -9.25 -1.74
N GLU A 184 -16.87 -10.05 -0.84
CA GLU A 184 -17.12 -11.48 -0.75
C GLU A 184 -17.95 -11.76 0.50
N GLY A 185 -19.23 -12.09 0.30
CA GLY A 185 -20.19 -12.17 1.41
C GLY A 185 -20.40 -10.80 2.04
N GLU A 186 -20.08 -10.67 3.32
CA GLU A 186 -20.16 -9.39 4.05
C GLU A 186 -18.81 -8.66 4.15
N HIS A 187 -17.72 -9.19 3.60
CA HIS A 187 -16.37 -8.62 3.74
C HIS A 187 -15.97 -7.76 2.53
N SER A 188 -15.36 -6.61 2.77
CA SER A 188 -14.89 -5.72 1.71
C SER A 188 -13.64 -6.26 1.00
N PRO A 189 -13.38 -5.87 -0.26
CA PRO A 189 -12.19 -6.30 -1.00
C PRO A 189 -10.91 -5.69 -0.42
N ALA A 190 -9.75 -6.25 -0.79
CA ALA A 190 -8.47 -5.68 -0.43
C ALA A 190 -8.27 -4.25 -1.00
N PRO A 191 -7.42 -3.40 -0.38
CA PRO A 191 -7.04 -2.12 -0.95
C PRO A 191 -6.62 -2.28 -2.41
N SER A 192 -7.07 -1.38 -3.29
CA SER A 192 -6.59 -1.34 -4.68
C SER A 192 -5.15 -0.82 -4.75
N ALA A 193 -4.82 0.12 -3.85
CA ALA A 193 -3.48 0.64 -3.68
C ALA A 193 -3.21 1.05 -2.24
N LEU A 194 -1.93 1.23 -1.93
CA LEU A 194 -1.47 1.96 -0.75
C LEU A 194 -0.57 3.11 -1.19
N ILE A 195 -0.62 4.22 -0.47
CA ILE A 195 0.29 5.36 -0.67
C ILE A 195 1.14 5.57 0.59
N LEU A 196 2.43 5.85 0.40
CA LEU A 196 3.43 5.94 1.46
C LEU A 196 4.33 7.17 1.28
N SER A 197 4.57 7.91 2.36
CA SER A 197 5.55 9.01 2.42
C SER A 197 6.25 9.03 3.77
N ALA A 198 7.51 9.46 3.86
CA ALA A 198 8.22 9.54 5.14
C ALA A 198 8.16 10.94 5.75
N ARG A 199 7.77 11.04 7.01
CA ARG A 199 8.08 12.24 7.80
C ARG A 199 9.56 12.27 8.12
N TRP A 200 10.10 11.14 8.56
CA TRP A 200 11.53 10.98 8.84
C TRP A 200 12.04 9.62 8.36
N ASN A 201 13.23 9.60 7.77
CA ASN A 201 13.94 8.39 7.36
C ASN A 201 15.46 8.64 7.40
N PRO A 202 16.07 8.80 8.60
CA PRO A 202 17.42 9.37 8.74
C PRO A 202 18.52 8.56 8.06
N LEU A 203 18.37 7.23 8.04
CA LEU A 203 19.32 6.32 7.39
C LEU A 203 18.93 5.99 5.95
N ARG A 204 17.93 6.66 5.38
CA ARG A 204 17.46 6.45 4.01
C ARG A 204 17.14 4.97 3.75
N GLU A 205 16.42 4.35 4.66
CA GLU A 205 16.07 2.93 4.56
C GLU A 205 14.97 2.75 3.51
N PRO A 206 15.16 1.87 2.51
CA PRO A 206 14.23 1.72 1.41
C PRO A 206 12.93 1.02 1.83
N THR A 207 11.87 1.29 1.08
CA THR A 207 10.73 0.39 0.94
C THR A 207 10.84 -0.24 -0.44
N GLN A 208 10.89 -1.57 -0.49
CA GLN A 208 11.04 -2.30 -1.73
C GLN A 208 9.68 -2.48 -2.39
N VAL A 209 9.62 -2.25 -3.70
CA VAL A 209 8.45 -2.54 -4.54
C VAL A 209 8.84 -3.57 -5.58
N ILE A 210 8.09 -4.66 -5.67
CA ILE A 210 8.39 -5.79 -6.56
C ILE A 210 7.23 -5.93 -7.54
N PRO A 211 7.34 -5.39 -8.77
CA PRO A 211 6.35 -5.62 -9.82
C PRO A 211 6.21 -7.11 -10.13
N VAL A 212 4.97 -7.61 -10.22
CA VAL A 212 4.74 -9.05 -10.39
C VAL A 212 4.35 -9.45 -11.81
N ARG A 213 4.06 -8.50 -12.70
CA ARG A 213 3.60 -8.79 -14.07
C ARG A 213 4.57 -9.68 -14.86
N ASN A 214 5.88 -9.45 -14.72
CA ASN A 214 6.90 -10.26 -15.36
C ASN A 214 6.91 -11.71 -14.83
N ALA A 215 6.84 -11.89 -13.52
CA ALA A 215 6.71 -13.21 -12.89
C ALA A 215 5.44 -13.93 -13.37
N ILE A 216 4.29 -13.26 -13.33
CA ILE A 216 3.01 -13.83 -13.79
C ILE A 216 3.04 -14.21 -15.27
N SER A 217 3.69 -13.42 -16.12
CA SER A 217 3.79 -13.69 -17.57
C SER A 217 4.61 -14.94 -17.91
N LYS A 218 5.45 -15.42 -16.99
CA LYS A 218 6.28 -16.61 -17.16
C LYS A 218 5.59 -17.90 -16.71
N LEU A 219 4.46 -17.80 -16.02
CA LEU A 219 3.66 -18.95 -15.64
C LEU A 219 3.04 -19.60 -16.87
N ASN A 220 3.02 -20.93 -16.92
CA ASN A 220 2.24 -21.64 -17.92
C ASN A 220 0.75 -21.67 -17.56
N ALA A 221 -0.10 -22.05 -18.52
CA ALA A 221 -1.55 -22.03 -18.34
C ALA A 221 -2.05 -22.93 -17.19
N LEU A 222 -1.41 -24.09 -16.95
CA LEU A 222 -1.78 -24.99 -15.86
C LEU A 222 -1.38 -24.41 -14.51
N GLU A 223 -0.23 -23.75 -14.43
CA GLU A 223 0.22 -23.05 -13.22
C GLU A 223 -0.71 -21.89 -12.88
N GLY A 224 -1.07 -21.06 -13.88
CA GLY A 224 -2.04 -19.97 -13.70
C GLY A 224 -3.41 -20.47 -13.22
N LEU A 225 -3.91 -21.58 -13.78
CA LEU A 225 -5.16 -22.21 -13.33
C LEU A 225 -5.05 -22.74 -11.90
N ALA A 226 -3.93 -23.37 -11.55
CA ALA A 226 -3.71 -23.93 -10.22
C ALA A 226 -3.62 -22.83 -9.15
N LEU A 227 -2.97 -21.70 -9.44
CA LEU A 227 -2.90 -20.52 -8.56
C LEU A 227 -4.26 -19.81 -8.41
N SER A 228 -5.16 -20.00 -9.38
CA SER A 228 -6.55 -19.52 -9.35
C SER A 228 -7.50 -20.45 -8.59
N SER A 229 -7.02 -21.62 -8.15
CA SER A 229 -7.82 -22.54 -7.35
C SER A 229 -7.93 -22.10 -5.88
N LYS A 230 -9.03 -22.46 -5.22
CA LYS A 230 -9.22 -22.26 -3.77
C LYS A 230 -8.42 -23.29 -2.97
N SER A 231 -7.10 -23.09 -2.92
CA SER A 231 -6.15 -24.03 -2.32
C SER A 231 -5.17 -23.35 -1.36
N PHE A 232 -5.33 -22.05 -1.09
CA PHE A 232 -4.39 -21.27 -0.32
C PHE A 232 -5.04 -20.78 0.96
N CYS A 233 -4.32 -20.94 2.07
CA CYS A 233 -4.75 -20.54 3.40
C CYS A 233 -3.96 -19.32 3.84
N PHE A 234 -4.61 -18.47 4.64
CA PHE A 234 -4.02 -17.24 5.15
C PHE A 234 -4.13 -17.15 6.67
N THR A 235 -3.05 -16.78 7.35
CA THR A 235 -3.06 -16.47 8.79
C THR A 235 -3.21 -14.96 9.02
N ARG A 236 -4.28 -14.52 9.69
CA ARG A 236 -4.54 -13.08 9.95
C ARG A 236 -3.37 -12.43 10.70
N SER A 237 -3.19 -11.12 10.49
CA SER A 237 -2.27 -10.30 11.28
C SER A 237 -2.73 -10.21 12.73
N ASP A 238 -1.79 -10.18 13.67
CA ASP A 238 -2.07 -9.87 15.09
C ASP A 238 -2.66 -8.45 15.30
N CYS A 239 -2.64 -7.61 14.26
CA CYS A 239 -3.25 -6.28 14.25
C CYS A 239 -4.78 -6.27 14.06
N PHE A 240 -5.40 -7.39 13.66
CA PHE A 240 -6.85 -7.51 13.53
C PHE A 240 -7.48 -8.01 14.83
N VAL A 241 -8.72 -7.60 15.12
CA VAL A 241 -9.48 -8.11 16.28
C VAL A 241 -9.66 -9.63 16.15
N ASN A 242 -9.39 -10.35 17.24
CA ASN A 242 -9.52 -11.82 17.32
C ASN A 242 -10.99 -12.23 17.25
N ASP A 243 -11.50 -12.53 16.04
CA ASP A 243 -12.71 -13.34 15.89
C ASP A 243 -12.31 -14.82 15.96
N GLU A 244 -12.65 -15.49 17.06
CA GLU A 244 -12.22 -16.85 17.40
C GLU A 244 -12.77 -17.96 16.47
N HIS A 245 -13.55 -17.65 15.42
CA HIS A 245 -14.43 -18.64 14.77
C HIS A 245 -14.42 -18.72 13.23
N GLN A 246 -13.45 -18.15 12.51
CA GLN A 246 -13.35 -18.41 11.05
C GLN A 246 -12.24 -19.41 10.76
N GLY A 247 -12.64 -20.64 10.40
CA GLY A 247 -11.73 -21.62 9.80
C GLY A 247 -10.99 -21.01 8.61
N MET A 248 -9.74 -21.44 8.37
CA MET A 248 -8.94 -20.99 7.23
C MET A 248 -9.62 -21.41 5.92
N ASN A 249 -10.53 -20.57 5.43
CA ASN A 249 -11.18 -20.81 4.15
C ASN A 249 -10.14 -20.68 3.04
N ALA A 250 -9.99 -21.74 2.26
CA ALA A 250 -9.07 -21.73 1.14
C ALA A 250 -9.51 -20.67 0.11
N SER A 251 -8.60 -19.78 -0.25
CA SER A 251 -8.78 -18.74 -1.25
C SER A 251 -7.87 -19.00 -2.46
N SER A 252 -8.08 -18.22 -3.53
CA SER A 252 -7.18 -18.13 -4.67
C SER A 252 -6.19 -17.00 -4.45
N ILE A 253 -4.94 -17.17 -4.88
CA ILE A 253 -3.91 -16.13 -4.80
C ILE A 253 -3.71 -15.39 -6.12
N LEU A 254 -4.23 -15.92 -7.22
CA LEU A 254 -4.24 -15.28 -8.54
C LEU A 254 -5.67 -15.27 -9.10
N GLN A 255 -6.06 -14.18 -9.73
CA GLN A 255 -7.31 -14.09 -10.48
C GLN A 255 -7.09 -13.29 -11.75
N PHE A 256 -7.54 -13.80 -12.89
CA PHE A 256 -7.54 -13.07 -14.15
C PHE A 256 -8.87 -12.34 -14.34
N ASP A 257 -8.83 -11.13 -14.90
CA ASP A 257 -10.02 -10.36 -15.25
C ASP A 257 -10.43 -10.56 -16.72
N SER A 258 -11.63 -10.12 -17.06
CA SER A 258 -12.18 -10.24 -18.43
C SER A 258 -11.44 -9.38 -19.46
N ARG A 259 -10.59 -8.44 -19.03
CA ARG A 259 -9.75 -7.58 -19.87
C ARG A 259 -8.37 -8.21 -20.13
N GLY A 260 -8.11 -9.39 -19.57
CA GLY A 260 -6.83 -10.09 -19.70
C GLY A 260 -5.75 -9.58 -18.73
N ASP A 261 -6.12 -8.79 -17.72
CA ASP A 261 -5.22 -8.45 -16.61
C ASP A 261 -5.39 -9.44 -15.45
N PHE A 262 -4.67 -9.22 -14.36
CA PHE A 262 -4.74 -10.08 -13.19
C PHE A 262 -4.76 -9.31 -11.86
N THR A 263 -5.10 -10.01 -10.79
CA THR A 263 -4.86 -9.58 -9.41
C THR A 263 -4.13 -10.70 -8.69
N LEU A 264 -3.01 -10.34 -8.04
CA LEU A 264 -2.29 -11.22 -7.15
C LEU A 264 -2.58 -10.84 -5.68
N ARG A 265 -2.74 -11.83 -4.82
CA ARG A 265 -2.72 -11.69 -3.35
C ARG A 265 -1.70 -12.67 -2.80
N TYR A 266 -0.61 -12.14 -2.26
CA TYR A 266 0.52 -12.96 -1.84
C TYR A 266 1.14 -12.39 -0.57
N ASN A 267 1.72 -13.25 0.24
CA ASN A 267 2.43 -12.88 1.46
C ASN A 267 3.40 -14.01 1.79
N SER A 268 4.70 -13.71 1.72
CA SER A 268 5.74 -14.73 1.85
C SER A 268 5.82 -15.40 3.23
N TYR A 269 5.20 -14.83 4.25
CA TYR A 269 5.28 -15.30 5.64
C TYR A 269 3.90 -15.63 6.25
N ARG A 270 2.81 -15.48 5.51
CA ARG A 270 1.44 -15.78 5.98
C ARG A 270 0.61 -16.64 5.03
N HIS A 271 1.05 -16.84 3.78
CA HIS A 271 0.43 -17.81 2.91
C HIS A 271 0.95 -19.22 3.15
N SER A 272 0.01 -20.15 3.23
CA SER A 272 0.27 -21.58 3.25
C SER A 272 -0.65 -22.30 2.27
N LEU A 273 -0.29 -23.52 1.89
CA LEU A 273 -1.13 -24.37 1.07
C LEU A 273 -2.11 -25.14 1.96
N HIS A 274 -3.36 -25.25 1.51
CA HIS A 274 -4.34 -26.13 2.14
C HIS A 274 -3.82 -27.58 2.11
N HIS A 275 -4.16 -28.38 3.13
CA HIS A 275 -3.66 -29.74 3.25
C HIS A 275 -4.08 -30.65 2.08
N GLU A 276 -5.25 -30.36 1.48
CA GLU A 276 -5.78 -31.07 0.30
C GLU A 276 -5.30 -30.49 -1.04
N ALA A 277 -4.42 -29.47 -1.04
CA ALA A 277 -3.92 -28.89 -2.28
C ALA A 277 -3.25 -29.94 -3.17
N SER A 278 -3.65 -29.96 -4.44
CA SER A 278 -3.14 -30.91 -5.44
C SER A 278 -1.62 -30.78 -5.64
N HIS A 279 -0.97 -31.84 -6.13
CA HIS A 279 0.45 -31.78 -6.49
C HIS A 279 0.76 -30.63 -7.46
N SER A 280 -0.10 -30.44 -8.47
CA SER A 280 0.04 -29.36 -9.44
C SER A 280 -0.05 -27.97 -8.80
N THR A 281 -0.92 -27.78 -7.81
CA THR A 281 -1.02 -26.51 -7.07
C THR A 281 0.23 -26.25 -6.23
N ARG A 282 0.77 -27.27 -5.58
CA ARG A 282 2.03 -27.15 -4.81
C ARG A 282 3.19 -26.75 -5.72
N GLN A 283 3.30 -27.41 -6.87
CA GLN A 283 4.32 -27.09 -7.85
C GLN A 283 4.16 -25.68 -8.41
N ALA A 284 2.94 -25.27 -8.78
CA ALA A 284 2.67 -23.92 -9.27
C ALA A 284 3.00 -22.83 -8.23
N TYR A 285 2.73 -23.10 -6.95
CA TYR A 285 3.10 -22.18 -5.87
C TYR A 285 4.61 -22.06 -5.72
N GLN A 286 5.35 -23.18 -5.77
CA GLN A 286 6.82 -23.17 -5.75
C GLN A 286 7.39 -22.44 -6.97
N THR A 287 6.83 -22.65 -8.17
CA THR A 287 7.21 -21.90 -9.38
C THR A 287 6.99 -20.40 -9.16
N LEU A 288 5.82 -19.98 -8.66
CA LEU A 288 5.54 -18.57 -8.38
C LEU A 288 6.55 -17.98 -7.40
N GLN A 289 6.85 -18.67 -6.29
CA GLN A 289 7.84 -18.21 -5.31
C GLN A 289 9.21 -18.02 -5.94
N ALA A 290 9.69 -19.00 -6.70
CA ALA A 290 10.97 -18.90 -7.40
C ALA A 290 10.99 -17.77 -8.45
N LEU A 291 9.88 -17.52 -9.14
CA LEU A 291 9.78 -16.41 -10.09
C LEU A 291 9.85 -15.06 -9.37
N LEU A 292 9.13 -14.91 -8.25
CA LEU A 292 9.14 -13.69 -7.44
C LEU A 292 10.51 -13.41 -6.81
N GLU A 293 11.23 -14.44 -6.36
CA GLU A 293 12.60 -14.33 -5.84
C GLU A 293 13.60 -13.83 -6.89
N ASN A 294 13.31 -14.04 -8.18
CA ASN A 294 14.14 -13.59 -9.29
C ASN A 294 13.76 -12.21 -9.84
N GLU A 295 12.65 -11.61 -9.38
CA GLU A 295 12.30 -10.25 -9.77
C GLU A 295 13.25 -9.25 -9.12
N GLN A 296 13.57 -8.18 -9.84
CA GLN A 296 14.41 -7.10 -9.33
C GLN A 296 13.54 -6.09 -8.59
N PRO A 297 13.70 -5.92 -7.27
CA PRO A 297 12.95 -4.91 -6.53
C PRO A 297 13.37 -3.51 -6.95
N TYR A 298 12.40 -2.60 -6.94
CA TYR A 298 12.65 -1.16 -6.98
C TYR A 298 12.76 -0.64 -5.53
N ASP A 299 13.93 -0.10 -5.19
CA ASP A 299 14.20 0.49 -3.88
C ASP A 299 13.70 1.94 -3.86
N PHE A 300 12.46 2.15 -3.42
CA PHE A 300 11.97 3.49 -3.12
C PHE A 300 12.64 3.98 -1.84
N LEU A 301 13.09 5.24 -1.82
CA LEU A 301 13.67 5.89 -0.65
C LEU A 301 12.69 6.93 -0.09
N PRO A 302 11.80 6.55 0.84
CA PRO A 302 10.83 7.48 1.41
C PRO A 302 11.50 8.72 2.00
N SER A 303 11.02 9.89 1.60
CA SER A 303 11.45 11.21 2.10
C SER A 303 10.25 12.15 2.31
N PRO A 304 10.43 13.30 2.98
CA PRO A 304 9.35 14.26 3.22
C PRO A 304 8.78 14.91 1.96
N ASP A 305 9.56 14.97 0.89
CA ASP A 305 9.24 15.56 -0.41
C ASP A 305 8.84 14.53 -1.48
N SER A 306 8.72 13.25 -1.11
CA SER A 306 8.31 12.16 -1.99
C SER A 306 7.16 11.33 -1.43
N ALA A 307 6.45 10.65 -2.33
CA ALA A 307 5.48 9.61 -1.98
C ALA A 307 5.46 8.53 -3.06
N ILE A 308 5.17 7.30 -2.69
CA ILE A 308 4.94 6.21 -3.65
C ILE A 308 3.53 5.67 -3.49
N LEU A 309 2.82 5.57 -4.61
CA LEU A 309 1.53 4.92 -4.74
C LEU A 309 1.76 3.53 -5.36
N ILE A 310 1.47 2.47 -4.61
CA ILE A 310 1.75 1.09 -4.98
C ILE A 310 0.42 0.42 -5.33
N ASN A 311 0.31 -0.14 -6.53
CA ASN A 311 -0.84 -0.93 -6.96
C ASN A 311 -0.78 -2.31 -6.28
N ASN A 312 -1.69 -2.53 -5.34
CA ASN A 312 -1.68 -3.70 -4.45
C ASN A 312 -2.04 -5.01 -5.19
N SER A 313 -2.55 -4.93 -6.42
CA SER A 313 -2.82 -6.10 -7.27
C SER A 313 -1.66 -6.44 -8.22
N GLN A 314 -0.75 -5.49 -8.46
CA GLN A 314 0.31 -5.58 -9.49
C GLN A 314 1.72 -5.54 -8.91
N ALA A 315 1.85 -5.28 -7.60
CA ALA A 315 3.13 -5.21 -6.93
C ALA A 315 3.05 -5.84 -5.53
N LEU A 316 4.17 -6.43 -5.11
CA LEU A 316 4.43 -6.69 -3.70
C LEU A 316 5.22 -5.53 -3.12
N HIS A 317 5.15 -5.36 -1.81
CA HIS A 317 6.05 -4.48 -1.10
C HIS A 317 6.72 -5.22 0.06
N ALA A 318 7.92 -4.78 0.39
CA ALA A 318 8.75 -5.37 1.45
C ALA A 318 9.58 -4.29 2.14
N ARG A 319 10.14 -4.65 3.29
CA ARG A 319 11.07 -3.82 4.05
C ARG A 319 12.05 -4.71 4.79
N ASP A 320 13.31 -4.30 4.81
CA ASP A 320 14.32 -4.89 5.69
C ASP A 320 14.06 -4.55 7.17
N ILE A 321 14.91 -5.06 8.05
CA ILE A 321 14.95 -4.68 9.48
C ILE A 321 15.15 -3.16 9.59
N VAL A 322 14.36 -2.52 10.45
CA VAL A 322 14.47 -1.09 10.75
C VAL A 322 15.78 -0.82 11.49
N LYS A 323 16.63 0.01 10.90
CA LYS A 323 17.96 0.36 11.41
C LYS A 323 17.92 1.58 12.32
N ASP A 324 17.03 2.53 12.03
CA ASP A 324 16.79 3.71 12.85
C ASP A 324 15.35 3.75 13.35
N ASN A 325 15.18 3.67 14.68
CA ASN A 325 13.86 3.72 15.33
C ASN A 325 13.13 5.05 15.12
N ARG A 326 13.75 6.05 14.49
CA ARG A 326 13.13 7.32 14.10
C ARG A 326 12.55 7.30 12.69
N ARG A 327 12.66 6.19 11.96
CA ARG A 327 11.98 5.99 10.67
C ARG A 327 10.47 6.02 10.89
N LEU A 328 9.81 7.01 10.31
CA LEU A 328 8.38 7.26 10.49
C LEU A 328 7.73 7.58 9.15
N LEU A 329 6.79 6.74 8.73
CA LEU A 329 6.01 6.91 7.51
C LEU A 329 4.54 7.18 7.82
N VAL A 330 3.87 7.84 6.88
CA VAL A 330 2.43 8.03 6.84
C VAL A 330 1.89 7.22 5.67
N ARG A 331 0.93 6.34 5.94
CA ARG A 331 0.28 5.46 4.95
C ARG A 331 -1.22 5.74 4.88
N LEU A 332 -1.77 5.69 3.67
CA LEU A 332 -3.22 5.55 3.45
C LEU A 332 -3.49 4.36 2.53
N PHE A 333 -4.69 3.80 2.62
CA PHE A 333 -5.22 2.86 1.63
C PHE A 333 -6.14 3.59 0.65
N GLY A 334 -6.14 3.12 -0.60
CA GLY A 334 -6.96 3.66 -1.68
C GLY A 334 -7.77 2.58 -2.38
N TYR A 335 -9.04 2.87 -2.64
CA TYR A 335 -9.87 2.10 -3.54
C TYR A 335 -9.95 2.77 -4.91
N SER A 336 -9.77 1.96 -5.96
CA SER A 336 -10.07 2.35 -7.32
C SER A 336 -11.57 2.59 -7.52
N PRO A 337 -11.98 3.28 -8.60
CA PRO A 337 -13.38 3.41 -8.98
C PRO A 337 -14.09 2.07 -9.22
N ASP A 338 -13.35 1.00 -9.48
CA ASP A 338 -13.90 -0.35 -9.74
C ASP A 338 -14.22 -1.10 -8.43
N ALA A 339 -13.63 -0.70 -7.30
CA ALA A 339 -13.85 -1.39 -6.03
C ALA A 339 -15.30 -1.21 -5.53
N ARG A 340 -15.88 -2.29 -4.99
CA ARG A 340 -17.24 -2.30 -4.41
C ARG A 340 -17.19 -2.81 -2.96
N PRO A 341 -16.80 -1.97 -1.99
CA PRO A 341 -16.74 -2.36 -0.59
C PRO A 341 -18.11 -2.34 0.11
N VAL A 342 -18.19 -2.98 1.27
CA VAL A 342 -19.35 -2.88 2.17
C VAL A 342 -19.16 -1.64 3.05
N THR A 343 -19.78 -0.53 2.65
CA THR A 343 -19.61 0.76 3.35
C THR A 343 -20.41 0.82 4.65
N LEU A 344 -19.72 1.21 5.74
CA LEU A 344 -20.32 1.46 7.05
C LEU A 344 -20.51 2.96 7.29
N GLN A 345 -19.54 3.78 6.84
CA GLN A 345 -19.58 5.24 6.90
C GLN A 345 -19.00 5.81 5.61
N GLN A 346 -19.59 6.89 5.09
CA GLN A 346 -19.18 7.47 3.81
C GLN A 346 -18.07 8.54 3.94
N ASP A 347 -18.00 9.25 5.07
CA ASP A 347 -17.07 10.36 5.27
C ASP A 347 -16.69 10.53 6.76
N PRO A 348 -15.43 10.25 7.16
CA PRO A 348 -14.45 9.48 6.40
C PRO A 348 -15.02 8.11 5.95
N LEU A 349 -14.55 7.61 4.81
CA LEU A 349 -14.95 6.31 4.29
C LEU A 349 -14.42 5.18 5.19
N ILE A 350 -15.34 4.51 5.90
CA ILE A 350 -15.08 3.33 6.72
C ILE A 350 -15.86 2.16 6.12
N VAL A 351 -15.19 1.04 5.90
CA VAL A 351 -15.75 -0.16 5.29
C VAL A 351 -15.58 -1.36 6.22
N ARG A 352 -16.45 -2.36 6.07
CA ARG A 352 -16.36 -3.59 6.85
C ARG A 352 -15.16 -4.42 6.39
N GLY A 353 -14.25 -4.76 7.31
CA GLY A 353 -13.09 -5.63 7.02
C GLY A 353 -13.40 -7.10 6.93
#